data_AF-A0A290S9Q5-F1
#
_entry.id   AF-A0A290S9Q5-F1
#
_cell.length_a   1.000
_cell.length_b   1.000
_cell.length_c   1.000
_cell.angle_alpha   90.00
_cell.angle_beta   90.00
_cell.angle_gamma   90.00
#
_symmetry.space_group_name_H-M   'P 1'
#
loop_
_entity.id
_entity.type
_entity.pdbx_description
1 polymer ?
#
loop_
_entity_poly.entity_id
_entity_poly.type
_entity_poly.pdbx_seq_one_letter_code
_entity_poly.pdbx_strand_id
1 'polypeptide(L)'
;MRLKPLVATLVATFSLSLSSSALADEGMWQPHQLPELESILKAKGLEIDVESISKLTEFPMNAVISLGGCTASFVSPKGLVVTNHHCVYGSVQYNSTPENNILENGFLAKSPTEDLPAAPGSRVYVTKTVTNVTDEVIKGTNELTAKARYDALEKMKKR
;
A
#
# COMPACT_ATOMS: atom_id res chain seq x y z
N MET A 1 -49.87 32.86 16.02
CA MET A 1 -49.47 31.48 15.65
C MET A 1 -48.34 31.49 14.60
N ARG A 2 -47.13 31.95 14.96
CA ARG A 2 -45.94 31.99 14.07
C ARG A 2 -44.63 31.54 14.77
N LEU A 3 -44.72 30.92 15.95
CA LEU A 3 -43.54 30.52 16.73
C LEU A 3 -42.88 29.23 16.18
N LYS A 4 -43.68 28.31 15.63
CA LYS A 4 -43.20 27.02 15.09
C LYS A 4 -42.13 27.12 13.99
N PRO A 5 -42.25 27.97 12.94
CA PRO A 5 -41.21 28.08 11.93
C PRO A 5 -39.94 28.72 12.48
N LEU A 6 -40.05 29.69 13.41
CA LEU A 6 -38.90 30.35 14.01
C LEU A 6 -38.07 29.39 14.87
N VAL A 7 -38.74 28.56 15.67
CA VAL A 7 -38.09 27.53 16.50
C VAL A 7 -37.45 26.45 15.62
N ALA A 8 -38.13 26.02 14.55
CA ALA A 8 -37.57 25.05 13.62
C ALA A 8 -36.31 25.57 12.91
N THR A 9 -36.30 26.85 12.49
CA THR A 9 -35.11 27.48 11.91
C THR A 9 -33.99 27.60 12.93
N LEU A 10 -34.28 28.03 14.17
CA LEU A 10 -33.26 28.16 15.22
C LEU A 10 -32.61 26.82 15.57
N VAL A 11 -33.43 25.76 15.68
CA VAL A 11 -32.95 24.41 15.95
C VAL A 11 -32.10 23.88 14.78
N ALA A 12 -32.50 24.14 13.54
CA ALA A 12 -31.72 23.74 12.37
C ALA A 12 -30.35 24.45 12.29
N THR A 13 -30.30 25.76 12.58
CA THR A 13 -29.04 26.52 12.59
C THR A 13 -28.13 26.08 13.74
N PHE A 14 -28.68 25.79 14.93
CA PHE A 14 -27.92 25.29 16.07
C PHE A 14 -27.34 23.89 15.80
N SER A 15 -28.10 23.00 15.15
CA SER A 15 -27.64 21.66 14.76
C SER A 15 -26.50 21.71 13.73
N LEU A 16 -26.50 22.66 12.79
CA LEU A 16 -25.37 22.84 11.86
C LEU A 16 -24.09 23.31 12.57
N SER A 17 -24.23 24.15 13.60
CA SER A 17 -23.09 24.66 14.39
C SER A 17 -22.43 23.63 15.32
N LEU A 18 -23.07 22.48 15.53
CA LEU A 18 -22.55 21.35 16.31
C LEU A 18 -21.79 20.31 15.47
N SER A 19 -21.56 20.59 14.19
CA SER A 19 -20.78 19.71 13.31
C SER A 19 -19.29 19.81 13.68
N SER A 20 -18.83 18.93 14.58
CA SER A 20 -17.41 18.78 14.90
C SER A 20 -16.61 18.48 13.64
N SER A 21 -15.53 19.21 13.40
CA SER A 21 -14.56 18.87 12.36
C SER A 21 -13.97 17.50 12.69
N ALA A 22 -14.15 16.51 11.80
CA ALA A 22 -13.45 15.25 11.91
C ALA A 22 -11.96 15.52 11.65
N LEU A 23 -11.15 15.52 12.71
CA LEU A 23 -9.70 15.61 12.65
C LEU A 23 -9.16 14.17 12.65
N ALA A 24 -8.94 13.60 11.47
CA ALA A 24 -8.32 12.29 11.34
C ALA A 24 -6.82 12.45 11.06
N ASP A 25 -5.99 11.73 11.82
CA ASP A 25 -4.56 11.48 11.53
C ASP A 25 -4.37 10.47 10.36
N GLU A 26 -5.46 10.00 9.76
CA GLU A 26 -5.56 8.92 8.75
C GLU A 26 -4.70 9.18 7.50
N GLY A 27 -4.12 8.12 6.94
CA GLY A 27 -3.63 8.15 5.57
C GLY A 27 -2.74 6.98 5.16
N MET A 28 -3.02 6.45 3.96
CA MET A 28 -2.08 5.65 3.18
C MET A 28 -1.48 6.56 2.11
N TRP A 29 -0.37 7.21 2.44
CA TRP A 29 0.26 8.23 1.61
C TRP A 29 1.12 7.61 0.52
N GLN A 30 1.02 8.16 -0.69
CA GLN A 30 1.97 7.79 -1.73
C GLN A 30 3.33 8.44 -1.42
N PRO A 31 4.45 7.79 -1.76
CA PRO A 31 5.79 8.30 -1.46
C PRO A 31 6.05 9.73 -1.94
N HIS A 32 5.53 10.10 -3.12
CA HIS A 32 5.68 11.45 -3.67
C HIS A 32 5.00 12.54 -2.84
N GLN A 33 4.03 12.19 -1.99
CA GLN A 33 3.32 13.12 -1.10
C GLN A 33 4.07 13.35 0.21
N LEU A 34 5.04 12.49 0.56
CA LEU A 34 5.72 12.56 1.85
C LEU A 34 6.43 13.91 2.09
N PRO A 35 7.10 14.55 1.10
CA PRO A 35 7.70 15.87 1.29
C PRO A 35 6.69 16.93 1.74
N GLU A 36 5.44 16.87 1.28
CA GLU A 36 4.38 17.79 1.71
C GLU A 36 3.97 17.59 3.18
N LEU A 37 4.23 16.39 3.72
CA LEU A 37 3.91 16.00 5.09
C LEU A 37 5.10 16.15 6.04
N GLU A 38 6.22 16.71 5.60
CA GLU A 38 7.47 16.73 6.36
C GLU A 38 7.30 17.30 7.78
N SER A 39 6.60 18.42 7.90
CA SER A 39 6.34 19.05 9.20
C SER A 39 5.56 18.14 10.15
N ILE A 40 4.56 17.41 9.64
CA ILE A 40 3.75 16.46 10.40
C ILE A 40 4.58 15.26 10.81
N LEU A 41 5.34 14.69 9.87
CA LEU A 41 6.19 13.51 10.12
C LEU A 41 7.28 13.81 11.15
N LYS A 42 7.95 14.96 11.04
CA LYS A 42 8.95 15.42 12.02
C LYS A 42 8.32 15.69 13.39
N ALA A 43 7.14 16.32 13.43
CA ALA A 43 6.41 16.52 14.69
C ALA A 43 6.02 15.19 15.36
N LYS A 44 5.82 14.11 14.59
CA LYS A 44 5.58 12.75 15.09
C LYS A 44 6.86 11.95 15.40
N GLY A 45 8.04 12.57 15.29
CA GLY A 45 9.32 11.96 15.68
C GLY A 45 10.06 11.23 14.56
N LEU A 46 9.70 11.45 13.29
CA LEU A 46 10.51 10.95 12.19
C LEU A 46 11.88 11.66 12.16
N GLU A 47 12.94 10.88 12.37
CA GLU A 47 14.33 11.36 12.30
C GLU A 47 14.94 11.17 10.90
N ILE A 48 14.40 10.24 10.12
CA ILE A 48 14.86 9.96 8.75
C ILE A 48 14.45 11.12 7.84
N ASP A 49 15.33 11.46 6.90
CA ASP A 49 15.02 12.44 5.87
C ASP A 49 13.81 12.02 5.04
N VAL A 50 12.81 12.90 4.96
CA VAL A 50 11.54 12.65 4.28
C VAL A 50 11.75 12.49 2.78
N GLU A 51 12.71 13.21 2.21
CA GLU A 51 13.07 13.10 0.80
C GLU A 51 13.72 11.73 0.49
N SER A 52 14.45 11.13 1.43
CA SER A 52 14.99 9.78 1.24
C SER A 52 13.90 8.71 1.14
N ILE A 53 12.84 8.82 1.95
CA ILE A 53 11.72 7.84 1.97
C ILE A 53 10.65 8.14 0.91
N SER A 54 10.72 9.27 0.20
CA SER A 54 9.88 9.54 -0.97
C SER A 54 10.34 8.77 -2.22
N LYS A 55 11.61 8.33 -2.23
CA LYS A 55 12.25 7.66 -3.36
C LYS A 55 12.21 6.14 -3.24
N LEU A 56 11.22 5.52 -3.89
CA LEU A 56 10.99 4.07 -3.86
C LEU A 56 12.16 3.19 -4.36
N THR A 57 13.10 3.75 -5.10
CA THR A 57 14.24 3.04 -5.70
C THR A 57 15.55 3.22 -4.94
N GLU A 58 15.54 4.02 -3.88
CA GLU A 58 16.70 4.30 -3.01
C GLU A 58 16.47 3.75 -1.59
N PHE A 59 17.54 3.65 -0.80
CA PHE A 59 17.43 3.21 0.59
C PHE A 59 16.70 4.27 1.44
N PRO A 60 15.77 3.88 2.34
CA PRO A 60 15.40 2.51 2.71
C PRO A 60 14.29 1.86 1.88
N MET A 61 13.59 2.63 1.04
CA MET A 61 12.36 2.17 0.38
C MET A 61 12.59 1.08 -0.67
N ASN A 62 13.77 1.03 -1.29
CA ASN A 62 14.14 -0.02 -2.24
C ASN A 62 14.27 -1.42 -1.61
N ALA A 63 14.32 -1.51 -0.28
CA ALA A 63 14.26 -2.76 0.43
C ALA A 63 12.84 -3.32 0.52
N VAL A 64 11.81 -2.47 0.40
CA VAL A 64 10.39 -2.88 0.49
C VAL A 64 9.94 -3.51 -0.83
N ILE A 65 9.34 -4.69 -0.75
CA ILE A 65 8.95 -5.51 -1.91
C ILE A 65 7.54 -6.06 -1.75
N SER A 66 6.90 -6.39 -2.88
CA SER A 66 5.59 -7.04 -2.91
C SER A 66 5.74 -8.53 -3.19
N LEU A 67 4.93 -9.33 -2.51
CA LEU A 67 4.77 -10.78 -2.77
C LEU A 67 3.54 -11.09 -3.63
N GLY A 68 2.84 -10.07 -4.14
CA GLY A 68 1.58 -10.25 -4.90
C GLY A 68 0.36 -10.53 -4.00
N GLY A 69 0.27 -9.83 -2.87
CA GLY A 69 -0.81 -9.98 -1.89
C GLY A 69 -0.37 -9.72 -0.45
N CYS A 70 0.95 -9.78 -0.20
CA CYS A 70 1.60 -9.37 1.04
C CYS A 70 2.77 -8.42 0.75
N THR A 71 3.23 -7.75 1.79
CA THR A 71 4.48 -6.96 1.79
C THR A 71 5.62 -7.77 2.43
N ALA A 72 6.84 -7.52 1.99
CA ALA A 72 8.05 -8.06 2.58
C ALA A 72 9.19 -7.03 2.46
N SER A 73 10.35 -7.34 3.02
CA SER A 73 11.55 -6.53 2.82
C SER A 73 12.82 -7.35 2.70
N PHE A 74 13.77 -6.87 1.90
CA PHE A 74 15.14 -7.36 1.93
C PHE A 74 15.82 -6.94 3.24
N VAL A 75 16.49 -7.87 3.89
CA VAL A 75 17.23 -7.66 5.15
C VAL A 75 18.70 -8.10 5.05
N SER A 76 19.16 -8.40 3.83
CA SER A 76 20.55 -8.81 3.56
C SER A 76 20.94 -8.46 2.12
N PRO A 77 22.21 -8.09 1.86
CA PRO A 77 22.72 -7.90 0.50
C PRO A 77 22.74 -9.20 -0.34
N LYS A 78 22.51 -10.36 0.29
CA LYS A 78 22.44 -11.67 -0.36
C LYS A 78 21.02 -12.08 -0.75
N GLY A 79 20.03 -11.20 -0.58
CA GLY A 79 18.65 -11.46 -0.98
C GLY A 79 17.77 -12.15 0.07
N LEU A 80 18.18 -12.16 1.35
CA LEU A 80 17.30 -12.64 2.43
C LEU A 80 16.10 -11.69 2.56
N VAL A 81 14.90 -12.27 2.56
CA VAL A 81 13.63 -11.55 2.65
C VAL A 81 12.92 -11.91 3.96
N VAL A 82 12.38 -10.90 4.64
CA VAL A 82 11.51 -11.08 5.81
C VAL A 82 10.07 -10.69 5.49
N THR A 83 9.12 -11.48 5.97
CA THR A 83 7.68 -11.21 5.89
C THR A 83 6.96 -11.93 7.05
N ASN A 84 5.64 -11.84 7.12
CA ASN A 84 4.88 -12.56 8.12
C ASN A 84 4.72 -14.04 7.75
N HIS A 85 4.59 -14.88 8.78
CA HIS A 85 4.36 -16.32 8.62
C HIS A 85 3.12 -16.63 7.75
N HIS A 86 2.01 -15.90 7.96
CA HIS A 86 0.78 -16.13 7.19
C HIS A 86 0.93 -15.80 5.69
N CYS A 87 1.88 -14.94 5.31
CA CYS A 87 2.17 -14.60 3.91
C CYS A 87 2.88 -15.75 3.18
N VAL A 88 3.65 -16.57 3.91
CA VAL A 88 4.39 -17.72 3.35
C VAL A 88 3.74 -19.06 3.71
N TYR A 89 2.61 -19.05 4.42
CA TYR A 89 1.93 -20.25 4.92
C TYR A 89 1.69 -21.27 3.80
N GLY A 90 1.25 -20.82 2.61
CA GLY A 90 1.07 -21.70 1.46
C GLY A 90 2.37 -22.39 0.99
N SER A 91 3.52 -21.71 1.07
CA SER A 91 4.83 -22.31 0.75
C SER A 91 5.34 -23.25 1.83
N VAL A 92 5.08 -22.93 3.10
CA VAL A 92 5.40 -23.82 4.22
C VAL A 92 4.53 -25.08 4.16
N GLN A 93 3.24 -24.94 3.87
CA GLN A 93 2.30 -26.03 3.66
C GLN A 93 2.70 -26.90 2.47
N TYR A 94 3.07 -26.30 1.34
CA TYR A 94 3.49 -27.01 0.13
C TYR A 94 4.69 -27.94 0.38
N ASN A 95 5.59 -27.56 1.29
CA ASN A 95 6.77 -28.34 1.66
C ASN A 95 6.57 -29.21 2.92
N SER A 96 5.38 -29.19 3.52
CA SER A 96 5.06 -30.01 4.69
C SER A 96 4.51 -31.37 4.27
N THR A 97 4.91 -32.43 4.97
CA THR A 97 4.28 -33.76 4.86
C THR A 97 3.81 -34.22 6.24
N PRO A 98 2.97 -35.28 6.33
CA PRO A 98 2.60 -35.85 7.62
C PRO A 98 3.81 -36.30 8.46
N GLU A 99 4.86 -36.79 7.81
CA GLU A 99 6.09 -37.26 8.44
C GLU A 99 7.05 -36.11 8.80
N ASN A 100 7.01 -35.01 8.04
CA ASN A 100 7.82 -33.81 8.27
C ASN A 100 6.93 -32.55 8.23
N ASN A 101 6.23 -32.31 9.34
CA ASN A 101 5.27 -31.22 9.45
C ASN A 101 5.97 -29.91 9.84
N ILE A 102 6.53 -29.20 8.87
CA ILE A 102 7.22 -27.92 9.10
C ILE A 102 6.24 -26.76 9.38
N LEU A 103 4.95 -26.92 9.10
CA LEU A 103 3.91 -25.99 9.55
C LEU A 103 3.79 -25.98 11.08
N GLU A 104 3.87 -27.14 11.71
CA GLU A 104 3.76 -27.29 13.16
C GLU A 104 5.09 -27.05 13.88
N ASN A 105 6.16 -27.66 13.38
CA ASN A 105 7.45 -27.68 14.06
C ASN A 105 8.36 -26.49 13.71
N GLY A 106 7.98 -25.71 12.70
CA GLY A 106 8.82 -24.68 12.12
C GLY A 106 9.89 -25.23 11.18
N PHE A 107 10.61 -24.32 10.53
CA PHE A 107 11.68 -24.64 9.59
C PHE A 107 12.84 -23.66 9.78
N LEU A 108 14.06 -24.20 9.75
CA LEU A 108 15.29 -23.42 9.77
C LEU A 108 16.34 -24.12 8.90
N ALA A 109 16.65 -23.52 7.76
CA ALA A 109 17.79 -23.92 6.94
C ALA A 109 19.09 -23.47 7.63
N LYS A 110 20.04 -24.38 7.86
CA LYS A 110 21.34 -24.02 8.46
C LYS A 110 22.31 -23.42 7.44
N SER A 111 22.03 -23.62 6.15
CA SER A 111 22.79 -23.08 5.03
C SER A 111 21.85 -22.78 3.86
N PRO A 112 22.21 -21.85 2.94
CA PRO A 112 21.36 -21.53 1.78
C PRO A 112 21.08 -22.72 0.85
N THR A 113 21.92 -23.76 0.90
CA THR A 113 21.70 -24.99 0.13
C THR A 113 20.59 -25.87 0.71
N GLU A 114 20.16 -25.61 1.94
CA GLU A 114 19.04 -26.30 2.60
C GLU A 114 17.72 -25.53 2.43
N ASP A 115 17.72 -24.33 1.81
CA ASP A 115 16.50 -23.58 1.56
C ASP A 115 15.55 -24.36 0.65
N LEU A 116 14.29 -24.45 1.07
CA LEU A 116 13.24 -25.13 0.30
C LEU A 116 12.64 -24.19 -0.73
N PRO A 117 12.29 -24.67 -1.93
CA PRO A 117 11.61 -23.86 -2.92
C PRO A 117 10.23 -23.44 -2.40
N ALA A 118 9.90 -22.16 -2.56
CA ALA A 118 8.54 -21.68 -2.34
C ALA A 118 7.56 -22.37 -3.30
N ALA A 119 6.26 -22.35 -2.97
CA ALA A 119 5.24 -22.97 -3.80
C ALA A 119 5.30 -22.43 -5.26
N PRO A 120 5.06 -23.27 -6.28
CA PRO A 120 5.08 -22.85 -7.68
C PRO A 120 4.22 -21.60 -7.92
N GLY A 121 4.78 -20.64 -8.65
CA GLY A 121 4.10 -19.36 -8.90
C GLY A 121 4.38 -18.26 -7.86
N SER A 122 5.07 -18.57 -6.76
CA SER A 122 5.54 -17.55 -5.81
C SER A 122 6.45 -16.54 -6.48
N ARG A 123 6.32 -15.25 -6.12
CA ARG A 123 7.08 -14.14 -6.73
C ARG A 123 7.52 -13.14 -5.68
N VAL A 124 8.62 -12.47 -6.00
CA VAL A 124 9.08 -11.25 -5.34
C VAL A 124 9.11 -10.15 -6.40
N TYR A 125 8.37 -9.08 -6.19
CA TYR A 125 8.31 -7.92 -7.08
C TYR A 125 9.10 -6.77 -6.47
N VAL A 126 10.13 -6.32 -7.18
CA VAL A 126 11.00 -5.20 -6.79
C VAL A 126 10.63 -3.99 -7.62
N THR A 127 10.23 -2.90 -6.98
CA THR A 127 9.93 -1.63 -7.67
C THR A 127 11.20 -1.10 -8.33
N LYS A 128 11.14 -0.88 -9.64
CA LYS A 128 12.24 -0.31 -10.43
C LYS A 128 12.03 1.15 -10.79
N THR A 129 10.79 1.55 -11.05
CA THR A 129 10.43 2.91 -11.43
C THR A 129 8.96 3.13 -11.11
N VAL A 130 8.61 4.37 -10.76
CA VAL A 130 7.23 4.87 -10.73
C VAL A 130 7.20 6.12 -11.58
N THR A 131 6.27 6.16 -12.54
CA THR A 131 6.15 7.26 -13.50
C THR A 131 4.74 7.80 -13.45
N ASN A 132 4.60 9.12 -13.34
CA ASN A 132 3.29 9.75 -13.49
C ASN A 132 2.91 9.79 -14.98
N VAL A 133 1.90 9.01 -15.35
CA VAL A 133 1.37 8.90 -16.72
C VAL A 133 -0.06 9.44 -16.82
N THR A 134 -0.50 10.26 -15.86
CA THR A 134 -1.89 10.73 -15.78
C THR A 134 -2.33 11.40 -17.07
N ASP A 135 -1.57 12.39 -17.56
CA ASP A 135 -1.90 13.13 -18.78
C ASP A 135 -1.92 12.24 -20.03
N GLU A 136 -1.01 11.26 -20.12
CA GLU A 136 -0.96 10.31 -21.22
C GLU A 136 -2.19 9.40 -21.23
N VAL A 137 -2.59 8.91 -20.06
CA VAL A 137 -3.73 7.99 -19.91
C VAL A 137 -5.07 8.70 -20.15
N ILE A 138 -5.24 9.94 -19.68
CA ILE A 138 -6.53 10.66 -19.81
C ILE A 138 -6.68 11.41 -21.13
N LYS A 139 -5.62 11.49 -21.95
CA LYS A 139 -5.63 12.26 -23.20
C LYS A 139 -6.79 11.88 -24.11
N GLY A 140 -7.64 12.85 -24.44
CA GLY A 140 -8.78 12.66 -25.33
C GLY A 140 -9.95 11.88 -24.72
N THR A 141 -9.96 11.64 -23.40
CA THR A 141 -11.02 10.87 -22.73
C THR A 141 -12.12 11.72 -22.08
N ASN A 142 -11.97 13.04 -22.04
CA ASN A 142 -12.82 13.95 -21.24
C ASN A 142 -14.24 14.09 -21.79
N GLU A 143 -14.40 14.14 -23.11
CA GLU A 143 -15.71 14.31 -23.76
C GLU A 143 -16.38 12.97 -24.13
N LEU A 144 -15.79 11.84 -23.72
CA LEU A 144 -16.32 10.51 -24.04
C LEU A 144 -17.46 10.13 -23.10
N THR A 145 -18.44 9.39 -23.64
CA THR A 145 -19.47 8.73 -22.82
C THR A 145 -18.82 7.72 -21.88
N ALA A 146 -19.47 7.41 -20.75
CA ALA A 146 -18.87 6.57 -19.69
C ALA A 146 -18.28 5.24 -20.20
N LYS A 147 -19.02 4.51 -21.06
CA LYS A 147 -18.54 3.25 -21.64
C LYS A 147 -17.36 3.47 -22.60
N ALA A 148 -17.45 4.48 -23.47
CA ALA A 148 -16.37 4.80 -24.41
C ALA A 148 -15.10 5.25 -23.68
N ARG A 149 -15.23 6.02 -22.60
CA ARG A 149 -14.13 6.41 -21.72
C ARG A 149 -13.48 5.19 -21.07
N TYR A 150 -14.26 4.30 -20.48
CA TYR A 150 -13.74 3.06 -19.90
C TYR A 150 -12.97 2.22 -20.93
N ASP A 151 -13.54 2.00 -22.11
CA ASP A 151 -12.89 1.22 -23.17
C ASP A 151 -11.58 1.87 -23.66
N ALA A 152 -11.55 3.20 -23.75
CA ALA A 152 -10.35 3.95 -24.12
C ALA A 152 -9.25 3.80 -23.06
N LEU A 153 -9.59 3.89 -21.77
CA LEU A 153 -8.65 3.70 -20.66
C LEU A 153 -8.10 2.27 -20.61
N GLU A 154 -8.96 1.26 -20.81
CA GLU A 154 -8.54 -0.14 -20.88
C GLU A 154 -7.60 -0.42 -22.07
N LYS A 155 -7.82 0.25 -23.20
CA LYS A 155 -6.91 0.16 -24.36
C LYS A 155 -5.55 0.79 -24.04
N MET A 156 -5.52 1.93 -23.35
CA MET A 156 -4.26 2.57 -22.94
C MET A 156 -3.47 1.72 -21.94
N LYS A 157 -4.15 1.06 -20.99
CA LYS A 157 -3.51 0.19 -20.00
C LYS A 157 -2.77 -1.02 -20.60
N LYS A 158 -3.24 -1.53 -21.74
CA LYS A 158 -2.68 -2.72 -22.42
C LYS A 158 -1.54 -2.41 -23.39
N ARG A 159 -1.30 -1.13 -23.66
CA ARG A 159 -0.24 -0.68 -24.55
C ARG A 159 1.12 -0.75 -23.86
#